data_AF-A0AAY5L8G7-F1
#
_entry.id   AF-A0AAY5L8G7-F1
#
_cell.length_a   1.000
_cell.length_b   1.000
_cell.length_c   1.000
_cell.angle_alpha   90.00
_cell.angle_beta   90.00
_cell.angle_gamma   90.00
#
_symmetry.space_group_name_H-M   'P 1'
#
loop_
_entity.id
_entity.type
_entity.pdbx_description
1 polymer ?
#
loop_
_entity_poly.entity_id
_entity_poly.type
_entity_poly.pdbx_seq_one_letter_code
_entity_poly.pdbx_strand_id
1 'polypeptide(L)'
;MTWSVLSSGEGCSRRKKTDSAQKTDNCDSNLTVNLSSPVIAAFKVFQLELDTKHDKYERLVKLSRDITIDSKRTIFLLHRVTSVPGVEEVLTEADVKLDGVRQKIGMIAEEIRGEDLYQFHRAFTPGIQEYVEAVSFHHFIKHRTLISLEEINAKLVFVKDSDAKETAEGQQPIGAQQVLTFQVTPTDYLLGVADLTGELMRMCISSVGNGDMDTPFQVSMFLRQIHDGFSYIGNTGPYEVSKKLHTLRQSLSKVEDACYTLKVRGSEIPKHMLADVFSSRTSMIDQDEGVA
;
A
#
# COMPACT_ATOMS: atom_id res chain seq x y z
N MET A 1 -28.96 -41.92 8.87
CA MET A 1 -30.28 -41.36 9.21
C MET A 1 -30.32 -39.92 8.74
N THR A 2 -30.96 -39.72 7.60
CA THR A 2 -31.18 -38.47 6.87
C THR A 2 -32.51 -37.85 7.33
N TRP A 3 -32.56 -36.53 7.49
CA TRP A 3 -33.79 -35.80 7.74
C TRP A 3 -34.30 -35.18 6.44
N SER A 4 -35.50 -35.60 6.02
CA SER A 4 -36.23 -35.08 4.87
C SER A 4 -37.25 -34.02 5.30
N VAL A 5 -37.37 -33.02 4.43
CA VAL A 5 -38.28 -31.88 4.43
C VAL A 5 -39.73 -32.33 4.14
N LEU A 6 -40.70 -31.71 4.83
CA LEU A 6 -42.12 -31.71 4.47
C LEU A 6 -42.75 -30.37 4.85
N SER A 7 -43.20 -29.59 3.86
CA SER A 7 -44.51 -28.94 3.92
C SER A 7 -44.90 -28.42 2.52
N SER A 8 -45.90 -29.06 1.94
CA SER A 8 -46.59 -28.69 0.71
C SER A 8 -47.70 -27.66 0.99
N GLY A 9 -48.06 -26.88 -0.02
CA GLY A 9 -49.26 -26.03 0.01
C GLY A 9 -49.39 -25.10 -1.20
N GLU A 10 -49.75 -25.65 -2.37
CA GLU A 10 -50.19 -24.91 -3.56
C GLU A 10 -51.64 -24.43 -3.42
N GLY A 11 -51.97 -23.31 -4.07
CA GLY A 11 -53.35 -22.86 -4.25
C GLY A 11 -53.47 -21.61 -5.11
N CYS A 12 -53.74 -21.80 -6.41
CA CYS A 12 -53.84 -20.76 -7.43
C CYS A 12 -55.29 -20.27 -7.66
N SER A 13 -55.39 -19.01 -8.08
CA SER A 13 -56.45 -18.37 -8.90
C SER A 13 -57.78 -17.94 -8.27
N ARG A 14 -58.03 -16.62 -8.29
CA ARG A 14 -59.30 -16.01 -8.75
C ARG A 14 -59.09 -14.57 -9.23
N ARG A 15 -59.30 -14.33 -10.53
CA ARG A 15 -59.48 -13.00 -11.13
C ARG A 15 -60.88 -12.46 -10.78
N LYS A 16 -60.97 -11.18 -10.40
CA LYS A 16 -62.20 -10.39 -10.53
C LYS A 16 -61.84 -9.03 -11.10
N LYS A 17 -62.47 -8.73 -12.23
CA LYS A 17 -62.39 -7.50 -13.02
C LYS A 17 -63.36 -6.50 -12.40
N THR A 18 -62.89 -5.31 -12.06
CA THR A 18 -63.74 -4.14 -11.77
C THR A 18 -63.19 -2.96 -12.55
N ASP A 19 -63.97 -2.56 -13.57
CA ASP A 19 -63.88 -1.24 -14.19
C ASP A 19 -64.02 -0.17 -13.10
N SER A 20 -63.03 0.71 -13.04
CA SER A 20 -63.24 2.05 -12.48
C SER A 20 -62.38 3.01 -13.28
N ALA A 21 -63.04 3.68 -14.22
CA ALA A 21 -62.54 4.89 -14.85
C ALA A 21 -62.32 5.93 -13.75
N GLN A 22 -61.06 6.20 -13.42
CA GLN A 22 -60.67 7.41 -12.70
C GLN A 22 -59.79 8.23 -13.62
N LYS A 23 -60.32 9.40 -13.95
CA LYS A 23 -59.66 10.51 -14.62
C LYS A 23 -58.24 10.67 -14.09
N THR A 24 -57.27 10.53 -14.96
CA THR A 24 -55.96 11.15 -14.80
C THR A 24 -56.16 12.66 -14.88
N ASP A 25 -56.52 13.26 -13.74
CA ASP A 25 -56.41 14.70 -13.57
C ASP A 25 -54.93 15.05 -13.70
N ASN A 26 -54.68 15.77 -14.77
CA ASN A 26 -53.44 16.32 -15.24
C ASN A 26 -52.80 17.18 -14.13
N CYS A 27 -51.91 16.60 -13.33
CA CYS A 27 -50.98 17.35 -12.49
C CYS A 27 -49.60 17.37 -13.15
N ASP A 28 -49.57 17.73 -14.44
CA ASP A 28 -48.46 18.49 -15.00
C ASP A 28 -48.50 19.90 -14.37
N SER A 29 -48.25 19.94 -13.06
CA SER A 29 -47.72 21.16 -12.47
C SER A 29 -46.31 21.27 -13.03
N ASN A 30 -46.20 22.06 -14.09
CA ASN A 30 -44.98 22.72 -14.50
C ASN A 30 -44.35 23.37 -13.25
N LEU A 31 -43.59 22.60 -12.49
CA LEU A 31 -42.53 23.11 -11.63
C LEU A 31 -41.51 23.67 -12.59
N THR A 32 -41.78 24.87 -13.10
CA THR A 32 -40.79 25.73 -13.70
C THR A 32 -39.81 26.05 -12.58
N VAL A 33 -38.84 25.15 -12.41
CA VAL A 33 -37.72 25.33 -11.49
C VAL A 33 -37.07 26.64 -11.90
N ASN A 34 -37.29 27.67 -11.09
CA ASN A 34 -36.84 29.02 -11.40
C ASN A 34 -35.31 29.05 -11.29
N LEU A 35 -34.63 28.86 -12.43
CA LEU A 35 -33.17 28.73 -12.58
C LEU A 35 -32.36 29.92 -12.03
N SER A 36 -33.02 31.05 -11.75
CA SER A 36 -32.45 32.25 -11.13
C SER A 36 -32.81 32.41 -9.65
N SER A 37 -33.39 31.39 -9.01
CA SER A 37 -33.59 31.36 -7.56
C SER A 37 -32.23 31.44 -6.82
N PRO A 38 -32.12 32.23 -5.73
CA PRO A 38 -30.92 32.27 -4.89
C PRO A 38 -30.48 30.88 -4.40
N VAL A 39 -31.44 29.97 -4.19
CA VAL A 39 -31.15 28.58 -3.81
C VAL A 39 -30.43 27.86 -4.94
N ILE A 40 -30.92 27.95 -6.18
CA ILE A 40 -30.27 27.28 -7.33
C ILE A 40 -28.90 27.88 -7.61
N ALA A 41 -28.74 29.20 -7.45
CA ALA A 41 -27.43 29.84 -7.53
C ALA A 41 -26.45 29.28 -6.47
N ALA A 42 -26.90 29.09 -5.22
CA ALA A 42 -26.07 28.47 -4.19
C ALA A 42 -25.72 27.01 -4.52
N PHE A 43 -26.66 26.21 -5.01
CA PHE A 43 -26.39 24.83 -5.43
C PHE A 43 -25.41 24.74 -6.62
N LYS A 44 -25.39 25.74 -7.52
CA LYS A 44 -24.37 25.81 -8.58
C LYS A 44 -22.97 26.07 -8.03
N VAL A 45 -22.85 26.89 -6.98
CA VAL A 45 -21.56 27.12 -6.29
C VAL A 45 -21.11 25.84 -5.58
N PHE A 46 -22.01 25.18 -4.85
CA PHE A 46 -21.69 23.91 -4.19
C PHE A 46 -21.33 22.81 -5.19
N GLN A 47 -22.03 22.74 -6.33
CA GLN A 47 -21.68 21.82 -7.40
C GLN A 47 -20.26 22.05 -7.89
N LEU A 48 -19.89 23.30 -8.21
CA LEU A 48 -18.55 23.63 -8.70
C LEU A 48 -17.46 23.27 -7.67
N GLU A 49 -17.71 23.51 -6.39
CA GLU A 49 -16.78 23.16 -5.31
C GLU A 49 -16.61 21.63 -5.19
N LEU A 50 -17.72 20.88 -5.21
CA LEU A 50 -17.70 19.42 -5.13
C LEU A 50 -17.04 18.79 -6.37
N ASP A 51 -17.34 19.28 -7.57
CA ASP A 51 -16.75 18.80 -8.81
C ASP A 51 -15.23 19.05 -8.82
N THR A 52 -14.79 20.26 -8.44
CA THR A 52 -13.36 20.60 -8.33
C THR A 52 -12.65 19.68 -7.33
N LYS A 53 -13.28 19.41 -6.19
CA LYS A 53 -12.75 18.51 -5.17
C LYS A 53 -12.69 17.06 -5.67
N HIS A 54 -13.71 16.60 -6.38
CA HIS A 54 -13.75 15.25 -6.93
C HIS A 54 -12.69 15.05 -8.02
N ASP A 55 -12.55 16.02 -8.93
CA ASP A 55 -11.51 16.01 -9.96
C ASP A 55 -10.11 15.96 -9.35
N LYS A 56 -9.86 16.71 -8.27
CA LYS A 56 -8.61 16.64 -7.50
C LYS A 56 -8.40 15.27 -6.88
N TYR A 57 -9.43 14.72 -6.23
CA TYR A 57 -9.37 13.38 -5.65
C TYR A 57 -9.00 12.31 -6.70
N GLU A 58 -9.61 12.35 -7.87
CA GLU A 58 -9.31 11.42 -8.97
C GLU A 58 -7.89 11.58 -9.52
N ARG A 59 -7.35 12.81 -9.60
CA ARG A 59 -5.94 13.03 -9.95
C ARG A 59 -5.00 12.41 -8.92
N LEU A 60 -5.29 12.56 -7.64
CA LEU A 60 -4.52 11.97 -6.54
C LEU A 60 -4.56 10.45 -6.56
N VAL A 61 -5.73 9.84 -6.83
CA VAL A 61 -5.87 8.38 -6.97
C VAL A 61 -5.00 7.84 -8.10
N LYS A 62 -4.93 8.53 -9.24
CA LYS A 62 -4.07 8.13 -10.37
C LYS A 62 -2.60 8.17 -9.98
N LEU A 63 -2.14 9.27 -9.38
CA LEU A 63 -0.76 9.40 -8.88
C LEU A 63 -0.43 8.31 -7.86
N SER A 64 -1.34 8.05 -6.91
CA SER A 64 -1.18 6.98 -5.93
C SER A 64 -1.04 5.62 -6.58
N ARG A 65 -1.83 5.34 -7.63
CA ARG A 65 -1.77 4.05 -8.32
C ARG A 65 -0.42 3.84 -9.00
N ASP A 66 0.11 4.88 -9.64
CA ASP A 66 1.42 4.83 -10.27
C ASP A 66 2.54 4.63 -9.24
N ILE A 67 2.47 5.32 -8.09
CA ILE A 67 3.38 5.13 -6.96
C ILE A 67 3.35 3.68 -6.47
N THR A 68 2.16 3.09 -6.29
CA THR A 68 2.02 1.68 -5.87
C THR A 68 2.68 0.75 -6.89
N ILE A 69 2.42 0.94 -8.18
CA ILE A 69 2.96 0.07 -9.23
C ILE A 69 4.49 0.11 -9.25
N ASP A 70 5.07 1.31 -9.20
CA ASP A 70 6.53 1.45 -9.28
C ASP A 70 7.24 1.04 -7.98
N SER A 71 6.59 1.23 -6.82
CA SER A 71 7.08 0.71 -5.54
C SER A 71 7.10 -0.82 -5.54
N LYS A 72 6.04 -1.48 -6.02
CA LYS A 72 6.01 -2.95 -6.20
C LYS A 72 7.10 -3.45 -7.13
N ARG A 73 7.29 -2.78 -8.27
CA ARG A 73 8.36 -3.12 -9.21
C ARG A 73 9.74 -3.00 -8.56
N THR A 74 9.92 -2.01 -7.69
CA THR A 74 11.16 -1.86 -6.91
C THR A 74 11.31 -2.99 -5.90
N ILE A 75 10.26 -3.39 -5.18
CA ILE A 75 10.27 -4.54 -4.27
C ILE A 75 10.65 -5.84 -5.03
N PHE A 76 10.05 -6.10 -6.19
CA PHE A 76 10.41 -7.25 -7.03
C PHE A 76 11.86 -7.21 -7.52
N LEU A 77 12.38 -6.03 -7.86
CA LEU A 77 13.79 -5.85 -8.18
C LEU A 77 14.68 -6.20 -6.98
N LEU A 78 14.32 -5.74 -5.78
CA LEU A 78 15.07 -5.98 -4.55
C LEU A 78 15.12 -7.46 -4.17
N HIS A 79 14.08 -8.25 -4.45
CA HIS A 79 14.14 -9.70 -4.23
C HIS A 79 15.20 -10.42 -5.06
N ARG A 80 15.75 -9.79 -6.10
CA ARG A 80 16.82 -10.40 -6.91
C ARG A 80 18.15 -10.48 -6.17
N VAL A 81 18.35 -9.71 -5.09
CA VAL A 81 19.62 -9.68 -4.33
C VAL A 81 20.00 -11.03 -3.72
N THR A 82 19.04 -11.92 -3.49
CA THR A 82 19.32 -13.28 -3.00
C THR A 82 19.88 -14.20 -4.07
N SER A 83 19.69 -13.86 -5.35
CA SER A 83 19.96 -14.74 -6.50
C SER A 83 21.10 -14.25 -7.41
N VAL A 84 21.59 -13.03 -7.23
CA VAL A 84 22.66 -12.44 -8.06
C VAL A 84 23.82 -11.96 -7.20
N PRO A 85 25.08 -12.08 -7.68
CA PRO A 85 26.25 -11.58 -6.96
C PRO A 85 26.32 -10.03 -6.94
N GLY A 86 25.71 -9.36 -7.91
CA GLY A 86 25.73 -7.90 -8.08
C GLY A 86 24.73 -7.14 -7.20
N VAL A 87 24.79 -7.31 -5.88
CA VAL A 87 23.85 -6.66 -4.95
C VAL A 87 23.89 -5.14 -5.06
N GLU A 88 25.07 -4.54 -5.19
CA GLU A 88 25.23 -3.08 -5.27
C GLU A 88 24.61 -2.49 -6.55
N GLU A 89 24.68 -3.21 -7.67
CA GLU A 89 24.06 -2.79 -8.93
C GLU A 89 22.53 -2.78 -8.81
N VAL A 90 21.97 -3.82 -8.17
CA VAL A 90 20.52 -3.91 -7.90
C VAL A 90 20.06 -2.80 -6.96
N LEU A 91 20.83 -2.50 -5.91
CA LEU A 91 20.53 -1.41 -4.98
C LEU A 91 20.60 -0.04 -5.68
N THR A 92 21.61 0.18 -6.52
CA THR A 92 21.75 1.42 -7.29
C THR A 92 20.57 1.59 -8.26
N GLU A 93 20.17 0.52 -8.95
CA GLU A 93 18.98 0.55 -9.82
C GLU A 93 17.69 0.83 -9.03
N ALA A 94 17.56 0.25 -7.83
CA ALA A 94 16.42 0.49 -6.95
C ALA A 94 16.38 1.94 -6.44
N ASP A 95 17.52 2.53 -6.08
CA ASP A 95 17.61 3.94 -5.67
C ASP A 95 17.08 4.88 -6.77
N VAL A 96 17.46 4.65 -8.04
CA VAL A 96 16.97 5.43 -9.19
C VAL A 96 15.46 5.28 -9.36
N LYS A 97 14.92 4.07 -9.20
CA LYS A 97 13.46 3.85 -9.26
C LYS A 97 12.73 4.55 -8.11
N LEU A 98 13.28 4.48 -6.90
CA LEU A 98 12.72 5.14 -5.73
C LEU A 98 12.78 6.68 -5.85
N ASP A 99 13.79 7.24 -6.53
CA ASP A 99 13.79 8.66 -6.91
C ASP A 99 12.60 9.00 -7.81
N GLY A 100 12.35 8.18 -8.83
CA GLY A 100 11.18 8.33 -9.70
C GLY A 100 9.85 8.26 -8.93
N VAL A 101 9.77 7.42 -7.89
CA VAL A 101 8.60 7.37 -7.00
C VAL A 101 8.49 8.63 -6.13
N ARG A 102 9.61 9.11 -5.55
CA ARG A 102 9.66 10.37 -4.79
C ARG A 102 9.16 11.55 -5.62
N GLN A 103 9.53 11.63 -6.90
CA GLN A 103 9.02 12.69 -7.78
C GLN A 103 7.49 12.68 -7.91
N LYS A 104 6.87 11.49 -8.02
CA LYS A 104 5.39 11.37 -8.04
C LYS A 104 4.76 11.77 -6.71
N ILE A 105 5.40 11.47 -5.57
CA ILE A 105 4.98 11.97 -4.26
C ILE A 105 5.08 13.50 -4.21
N GLY A 106 6.11 14.09 -4.83
CA GLY A 106 6.22 15.54 -5.00
C GLY A 106 5.08 16.14 -5.81
N MET A 107 4.56 15.42 -6.81
CA MET A 107 3.34 15.84 -7.54
C MET A 107 2.09 15.80 -6.66
N ILE A 108 1.97 14.80 -5.76
CA ILE A 108 0.91 14.78 -4.75
C ILE A 108 1.03 15.99 -3.81
N ALA A 109 2.25 16.29 -3.34
CA ALA A 109 2.51 17.43 -2.46
C ALA A 109 2.13 18.77 -3.10
N GLU A 110 2.34 18.91 -4.41
CA GLU A 110 1.89 20.08 -5.17
C GLU A 110 0.36 20.16 -5.25
N GLU A 111 -0.31 19.05 -5.57
CA GLU A 111 -1.76 19.00 -5.77
C GLU A 111 -2.56 19.29 -4.49
N ILE A 112 -2.03 18.90 -3.32
CA ILE A 112 -2.62 19.16 -2.00
C ILE A 112 -2.14 20.46 -1.36
N ARG A 113 -1.38 21.29 -2.07
CA ARG A 113 -0.87 22.55 -1.52
C ARG A 113 -2.03 23.46 -1.11
N GLY A 114 -2.00 23.91 0.15
CA GLY A 114 -3.04 24.78 0.71
C GLY A 114 -4.34 24.06 1.06
N GLU A 115 -4.38 22.73 0.93
CA GLU A 115 -5.52 21.88 1.31
C GLU A 115 -5.24 21.17 2.64
N ASP A 116 -6.31 20.68 3.28
CA ASP A 116 -6.17 19.76 4.42
C ASP A 116 -5.76 18.36 3.90
N LEU A 117 -4.58 17.90 4.31
CA LEU A 117 -4.02 16.60 3.95
C LEU A 117 -4.97 15.46 4.31
N TYR A 118 -5.64 15.52 5.46
CA TYR A 118 -6.51 14.44 5.94
C TYR A 118 -7.80 14.31 5.11
N GLN A 119 -8.20 15.38 4.42
CA GLN A 119 -9.39 15.37 3.56
C GLN A 119 -9.19 14.49 2.31
N PHE A 120 -7.97 14.45 1.78
CA PHE A 120 -7.61 13.68 0.58
C PHE A 120 -6.78 12.43 0.88
N HIS A 121 -6.43 12.18 2.14
CA HIS A 121 -5.56 11.08 2.57
C HIS A 121 -5.94 9.71 2.00
N ARG A 122 -7.24 9.41 1.94
CA ARG A 122 -7.76 8.16 1.36
C ARG A 122 -7.43 7.96 -0.12
N ALA A 123 -7.18 9.02 -0.87
CA ALA A 123 -6.83 8.95 -2.29
C ALA A 123 -5.42 8.39 -2.50
N PHE A 124 -4.50 8.67 -1.58
CA PHE A 124 -3.07 8.39 -1.76
C PHE A 124 -2.43 7.47 -0.72
N THR A 125 -3.11 7.21 0.40
CA THR A 125 -2.63 6.30 1.45
C THR A 125 -2.12 4.94 0.92
N PRO A 126 -2.73 4.28 -0.08
CA PRO A 126 -2.20 3.00 -0.57
C PRO A 126 -0.85 3.15 -1.28
N GLY A 127 -0.65 4.25 -2.03
CA GLY A 127 0.64 4.54 -2.67
C GLY A 127 1.73 4.84 -1.65
N ILE A 128 1.39 5.62 -0.61
CA ILE A 128 2.36 5.98 0.42
C ILE A 128 2.77 4.76 1.26
N GLN A 129 1.84 3.87 1.63
CA GLN A 129 2.16 2.63 2.35
C GLN A 129 3.10 1.74 1.54
N GLU A 130 2.84 1.57 0.23
CA GLU A 130 3.70 0.78 -0.65
C GLU A 130 5.09 1.42 -0.83
N TYR A 131 5.17 2.75 -0.89
CA TYR A 131 6.45 3.45 -0.91
C TYR A 131 7.25 3.21 0.38
N VAL A 132 6.59 3.28 1.55
CA VAL A 132 7.22 2.98 2.85
C VAL A 132 7.76 1.55 2.86
N GLU A 133 6.97 0.58 2.40
CA GLU A 133 7.38 -0.82 2.26
C GLU A 133 8.63 -0.95 1.38
N ALA A 134 8.65 -0.30 0.21
CA ALA A 134 9.77 -0.36 -0.71
C ALA A 134 11.06 0.27 -0.14
N VAL A 135 10.98 1.48 0.44
CA VAL A 135 12.18 2.16 0.98
C VAL A 135 12.71 1.48 2.24
N SER A 136 11.82 0.92 3.07
CA SER A 136 12.22 0.20 4.27
C SER A 136 12.85 -1.15 3.91
N PHE A 137 12.36 -1.83 2.87
CA PHE A 137 12.98 -3.06 2.38
C PHE A 137 14.37 -2.79 1.80
N HIS A 138 14.49 -1.76 0.95
CA HIS A 138 15.79 -1.31 0.43
C HIS A 138 16.78 -0.98 1.57
N HIS A 139 16.34 -0.21 2.57
CA HIS A 139 17.18 0.16 3.71
C HIS A 139 17.59 -1.05 4.55
N PHE A 140 16.69 -2.01 4.80
CA PHE A 140 17.05 -3.25 5.49
C PHE A 140 18.08 -4.08 4.72
N ILE A 141 17.95 -4.15 3.39
CA ILE A 141 18.92 -4.88 2.55
C ILE A 141 20.33 -4.28 2.72
N LYS A 142 20.43 -2.95 2.80
CA LYS A 142 21.70 -2.23 2.91
C LYS A 142 22.29 -2.16 4.32
N HIS A 143 21.44 -1.99 5.34
CA HIS A 143 21.89 -1.62 6.69
C HIS A 143 21.50 -2.61 7.78
N ARG A 144 20.60 -3.56 7.51
CA ARG A 144 20.03 -4.50 8.49
C ARG A 144 19.33 -3.81 9.67
N THR A 145 18.83 -2.60 9.44
CA THR A 145 18.09 -1.78 10.39
C THR A 145 16.74 -1.35 9.80
N LEU A 146 15.86 -0.81 10.64
CA LEU A 146 14.61 -0.20 10.20
C LEU A 146 14.84 1.29 9.96
N ILE A 147 14.47 1.78 8.77
CA ILE A 147 14.47 3.22 8.48
C ILE A 147 13.37 3.91 9.30
N SER A 148 13.71 5.01 9.97
CA SER A 148 12.75 5.80 10.77
C SER A 148 11.79 6.62 9.89
N LEU A 149 10.66 7.03 10.48
CA LEU A 149 9.70 7.92 9.81
C LEU A 149 10.35 9.26 9.46
N GLU A 150 11.18 9.77 10.34
CA GLU A 150 11.91 11.02 10.18
C GLU A 150 12.88 10.96 8.99
N GLU A 151 13.62 9.85 8.85
CA GLU A 151 14.52 9.63 7.70
C GLU A 151 13.75 9.52 6.38
N ILE A 152 12.56 8.93 6.38
CA ILE A 152 11.69 8.90 5.19
C ILE A 152 11.24 10.32 4.85
N ASN A 153 10.70 11.06 5.82
CA ASN A 153 10.17 12.40 5.61
C ASN A 153 11.26 13.41 5.20
N ALA A 154 12.49 13.24 5.69
CA ALA A 154 13.64 14.05 5.27
C ALA A 154 13.95 13.92 3.76
N LYS A 155 13.61 12.79 3.14
CA LYS A 155 13.76 12.55 1.70
C LYS A 155 12.58 13.05 0.86
N LEU A 156 11.52 13.57 1.49
CA LEU A 156 10.30 14.06 0.84
C LEU A 156 10.18 15.59 0.93
N VAL A 157 11.33 16.25 0.79
CA VAL A 157 11.46 17.70 0.64
C VAL A 157 11.85 17.98 -0.80
N PHE A 158 11.02 18.72 -1.50
CA PHE A 158 11.16 19.02 -2.92
C PHE A 158 11.38 20.52 -3.08
N VAL A 159 12.51 20.88 -3.67
CA VAL A 159 12.85 22.28 -3.95
C VAL A 159 12.60 22.51 -5.43
N LYS A 160 11.70 23.44 -5.74
CA LYS A 160 11.55 23.95 -7.11
C LYS A 160 12.20 25.31 -7.19
N ASP A 161 13.09 25.44 -8.17
CA ASP A 161 13.48 26.77 -8.64
C ASP A 161 12.23 27.35 -9.32
N SER A 162 11.77 28.50 -8.84
CA SER A 162 10.71 29.23 -9.52
C SER A 162 11.20 29.51 -10.93
N ASP A 163 10.54 28.95 -11.94
CA ASP A 163 10.76 29.35 -13.33
C ASP A 163 10.64 30.87 -13.36
N ALA A 164 11.79 31.54 -13.49
CA ALA A 164 11.85 32.95 -13.78
C ALA A 164 11.23 33.11 -15.16
N LYS A 165 9.91 33.27 -15.21
CA LYS A 165 9.27 33.88 -16.37
C LYS A 165 9.94 35.23 -16.50
N GLU A 166 10.78 35.37 -17.53
CA GLU A 166 11.27 36.64 -18.03
C GLU A 166 10.07 37.55 -18.24
N THR A 167 9.74 38.32 -17.21
CA THR A 167 8.82 39.44 -17.33
C THR A 167 9.75 40.60 -17.61
N ALA A 168 9.64 41.12 -18.83
CA ALA A 168 10.35 42.32 -19.23
C ALA A 168 10.13 43.43 -18.19
N GLU A 169 11.21 44.17 -17.94
CA GLU A 169 11.28 45.44 -17.19
C GLU A 169 11.36 45.36 -15.65
N GLY A 170 12.61 45.34 -15.16
CA GLY A 170 13.04 46.40 -14.22
C GLY A 170 12.81 46.23 -12.72
N GLN A 171 12.36 45.08 -12.20
CA GLN A 171 12.46 44.78 -10.77
C GLN A 171 13.20 43.47 -10.53
N GLN A 172 14.21 43.50 -9.64
CA GLN A 172 14.87 42.29 -9.15
C GLN A 172 13.82 41.36 -8.53
N PRO A 173 13.65 40.13 -9.04
CA PRO A 173 12.86 39.15 -8.31
C PRO A 173 13.73 38.62 -7.17
N ILE A 174 13.30 38.84 -5.93
CA ILE A 174 13.69 37.95 -4.83
C ILE A 174 12.99 36.64 -5.16
N GLY A 175 13.67 35.77 -5.91
CA GLY A 175 13.15 34.45 -6.27
C GLY A 175 12.92 33.66 -4.99
N ALA A 176 11.68 33.65 -4.51
CA ALA A 176 11.30 32.85 -3.36
C ALA A 176 11.34 31.38 -3.82
N GLN A 177 12.44 30.71 -3.51
CA GLN A 177 12.61 29.29 -3.80
C GLN A 177 11.45 28.54 -3.16
N GLN A 178 10.70 27.80 -3.99
CA GLN A 178 9.46 27.19 -3.53
C GLN A 178 9.77 25.80 -2.98
N VAL A 179 9.69 25.67 -1.66
CA VAL A 179 9.88 24.39 -0.97
C VAL A 179 8.53 23.72 -0.74
N LEU A 180 8.41 22.50 -1.26
CA LEU A 180 7.29 21.60 -1.05
C LEU A 180 7.73 20.48 -0.12
N THR A 181 6.89 20.12 0.83
CA THR A 181 7.16 19.01 1.75
C THR A 181 5.98 18.07 1.79
N PHE A 182 6.24 16.77 1.76
CA PHE A 182 5.23 15.74 2.05
C PHE A 182 5.58 15.03 3.37
N GLN A 183 4.59 14.83 4.23
CA GLN A 183 4.76 14.14 5.51
C GLN A 183 3.98 12.84 5.49
N VAL A 184 4.68 11.71 5.59
CA VAL A 184 4.08 10.39 5.78
C VAL A 184 3.46 10.35 7.18
N THR A 185 2.21 9.86 7.27
CA THR A 185 1.54 9.76 8.58
C THR A 185 2.11 8.57 9.37
N PRO A 186 2.09 8.62 10.72
CA PRO A 186 2.50 7.48 11.54
C PRO A 186 1.73 6.20 11.21
N THR A 187 0.45 6.33 10.85
CA THR A 187 -0.39 5.19 10.45
C THR A 187 0.06 4.59 9.13
N ASP A 188 0.34 5.40 8.10
CA ASP A 188 0.86 4.88 6.81
C ASP A 188 2.21 4.21 7.00
N TYR A 189 3.06 4.78 7.86
CA TYR A 189 4.35 4.19 8.19
C TYR A 189 4.19 2.81 8.84
N LEU A 190 3.36 2.70 9.88
CA LEU A 190 3.11 1.42 10.56
C LEU A 190 2.51 0.39 9.60
N LEU A 191 1.59 0.78 8.73
CA LEU A 191 0.97 -0.15 7.79
C LEU A 191 1.98 -0.63 6.72
N GLY A 192 2.81 0.26 6.18
CA GLY A 192 3.87 -0.11 5.24
C GLY A 192 4.96 -0.98 5.88
N VAL A 193 5.37 -0.70 7.13
CA VAL A 193 6.31 -1.55 7.89
C VAL A 193 5.69 -2.92 8.23
N ALA A 194 4.38 -2.99 8.42
CA ALA A 194 3.73 -4.27 8.62
C ALA A 194 3.81 -5.13 7.34
N ASP A 195 3.59 -4.53 6.16
CA ASP A 195 3.70 -5.23 4.88
C ASP A 195 5.14 -5.63 4.53
N LEU A 196 6.12 -4.80 4.87
CA LEU A 196 7.55 -5.13 4.79
C LEU A 196 7.87 -6.50 5.41
N THR A 197 7.20 -6.87 6.50
CA THR A 197 7.49 -8.15 7.18
C THR A 197 7.17 -9.37 6.31
N GLY A 198 6.20 -9.25 5.40
CA GLY A 198 5.91 -10.26 4.39
C GLY A 198 7.03 -10.37 3.36
N GLU A 199 7.58 -9.24 2.91
CA GLU A 199 8.69 -9.23 1.95
C GLU A 199 9.99 -9.74 2.58
N LEU A 200 10.26 -9.43 3.84
CA LEU A 200 11.38 -9.99 4.58
C LEU A 200 11.25 -11.50 4.78
N MET A 201 10.05 -12.00 5.06
CA MET A 201 9.78 -13.44 5.10
C MET A 201 10.06 -14.09 3.74
N ARG A 202 9.59 -13.52 2.62
CA ARG A 202 9.90 -14.02 1.27
C ARG A 202 11.41 -14.07 1.01
N MET A 203 12.13 -13.01 1.35
CA MET A 203 13.59 -12.93 1.21
C MET A 203 14.29 -14.00 2.05
N CYS A 204 13.85 -14.23 3.29
CA CYS A 204 14.38 -15.29 4.15
C CYS A 204 14.26 -16.66 3.46
N ILE A 205 13.07 -17.04 3.00
CA ILE A 205 12.84 -18.35 2.36
C ILE A 205 13.66 -18.47 1.07
N SER A 206 13.72 -17.42 0.25
CA SER A 206 14.57 -17.40 -0.96
C SER A 206 16.05 -17.58 -0.64
N SER A 207 16.55 -16.91 0.42
CA SER A 207 17.94 -17.04 0.85
C SER A 207 18.29 -18.47 1.31
N VAL A 208 17.37 -19.12 2.05
CA VAL A 208 17.51 -20.53 2.43
C VAL A 208 17.59 -21.43 1.19
N GLY A 209 16.72 -21.21 0.20
CA GLY A 209 16.70 -21.97 -1.05
C GLY A 209 18.01 -21.86 -1.84
N ASN A 210 18.68 -20.71 -1.75
CA ASN A 210 19.96 -20.46 -2.41
C ASN A 210 21.18 -20.88 -1.54
N GLY A 211 20.95 -21.49 -0.38
CA GLY A 211 22.00 -21.99 0.51
C GLY A 211 22.63 -20.94 1.43
N ASP A 212 22.04 -19.74 1.54
CA ASP A 212 22.46 -18.73 2.52
C ASP A 212 22.02 -19.16 3.92
N MET A 213 23.00 -19.25 4.82
CA MET A 213 22.82 -19.71 6.20
C MET A 213 22.79 -18.57 7.20
N ASP A 214 23.10 -17.33 6.79
CA ASP A 214 23.27 -16.17 7.68
C ASP A 214 22.06 -15.23 7.59
N THR A 215 21.60 -14.91 6.38
CA THR A 215 20.45 -14.01 6.14
C THR A 215 19.19 -14.45 6.90
N PRO A 216 18.81 -15.75 6.96
CA PRO A 216 17.62 -16.19 7.69
C PRO A 216 17.62 -15.76 9.16
N PHE A 217 18.76 -15.91 9.86
CA PHE A 217 18.87 -15.53 11.27
C PHE A 217 18.84 -14.01 11.47
N GLN A 218 19.45 -13.25 10.55
CA GLN A 218 19.39 -11.78 10.56
C GLN A 218 17.95 -11.30 10.40
N VAL A 219 17.21 -11.87 9.45
CA VAL A 219 15.79 -11.58 9.22
C VAL A 219 14.95 -11.98 10.43
N SER A 220 15.19 -13.17 11.01
CA SER A 220 14.46 -13.63 12.21
C SER A 220 14.63 -12.68 13.39
N MET A 221 15.86 -12.24 13.68
CA MET A 221 16.11 -11.29 14.76
C MET A 221 15.38 -9.96 14.52
N PHE A 222 15.42 -9.46 13.29
CA PHE A 222 14.76 -8.21 12.94
C PHE A 222 13.23 -8.30 13.01
N LEU A 223 12.63 -9.39 12.51
CA LEU A 223 11.18 -9.62 12.59
C LEU A 223 10.68 -9.76 14.02
N ARG A 224 11.47 -10.35 14.92
CA ARG A 224 11.14 -10.38 16.36
C ARG A 224 11.06 -8.96 16.94
N GLN A 225 12.04 -8.11 16.65
CA GLN A 225 12.04 -6.72 17.11
C GLN A 225 10.83 -5.93 16.58
N ILE A 226 10.48 -6.12 15.31
CA ILE A 226 9.27 -5.52 14.74
C ILE A 226 8.02 -6.05 15.45
N HIS A 227 7.88 -7.37 15.59
CA HIS A 227 6.74 -7.98 16.29
C HIS A 227 6.57 -7.46 17.71
N ASP A 228 7.66 -7.31 18.46
CA ASP A 228 7.64 -6.80 19.81
C ASP A 228 7.21 -5.33 19.84
N GLY A 229 7.68 -4.53 18.88
CA GLY A 229 7.23 -3.14 18.69
C GLY A 229 5.73 -3.03 18.39
N PHE A 230 5.20 -3.84 17.47
CA PHE A 230 3.75 -3.86 17.19
C PHE A 230 2.93 -4.38 18.37
N SER A 231 3.45 -5.37 19.09
CA SER A 231 2.82 -5.90 20.31
C SER A 231 2.79 -4.88 21.44
N TYR A 232 3.82 -4.04 21.54
CA TYR A 232 3.90 -2.93 22.49
C TYR A 232 2.83 -1.85 22.21
N ILE A 233 2.59 -1.52 20.94
CA ILE A 233 1.49 -0.62 20.53
C ILE A 233 0.13 -1.25 20.91
N GLY A 234 -0.03 -2.54 20.62
CA GLY A 234 -1.19 -3.33 20.98
C GLY A 234 -2.51 -2.69 20.52
N ASN A 235 -3.50 -2.65 21.41
CA ASN A 235 -4.83 -2.13 21.10
C ASN A 235 -4.94 -0.59 21.16
N THR A 236 -3.83 0.11 21.38
CA THR A 236 -3.79 1.58 21.40
C THR A 236 -3.72 2.16 19.98
N GLY A 237 -3.29 1.35 19.00
CA GLY A 237 -3.19 1.76 17.60
C GLY A 237 -4.52 1.69 16.84
N PRO A 238 -4.54 2.22 15.59
CA PRO A 238 -5.67 2.06 14.68
C PRO A 238 -6.02 0.59 14.44
N TYR A 239 -7.31 0.31 14.21
CA TYR A 239 -7.82 -1.05 13.98
C TYR A 239 -7.07 -1.77 12.84
N GLU A 240 -6.70 -1.04 11.79
CA GLU A 240 -5.94 -1.55 10.65
C GLU A 240 -4.58 -2.12 11.05
N VAL A 241 -3.90 -1.48 12.01
CA VAL A 241 -2.61 -1.94 12.54
C VAL A 241 -2.80 -3.24 13.32
N SER A 242 -3.84 -3.33 14.14
CA SER A 242 -4.18 -4.55 14.88
C SER A 242 -4.49 -5.73 13.94
N LYS A 243 -5.12 -5.48 12.78
CA LYS A 243 -5.37 -6.52 11.78
C LYS A 243 -4.07 -7.06 11.19
N LYS A 244 -3.09 -6.20 10.94
CA LYS A 244 -1.78 -6.59 10.40
C LYS A 244 -0.95 -7.42 11.37
N LEU A 245 -1.16 -7.29 12.68
CA LEU A 245 -0.46 -8.09 13.70
C LEU A 245 -0.68 -9.61 13.51
N HIS A 246 -1.84 -10.02 13.00
CA HIS A 246 -2.09 -11.43 12.70
C HIS A 246 -1.18 -11.95 11.57
N THR A 247 -1.13 -11.24 10.44
CA THR A 247 -0.25 -11.59 9.32
C THR A 247 1.22 -11.52 9.71
N LEU A 248 1.61 -10.52 10.51
CA LEU A 248 2.96 -10.39 11.05
C LEU A 248 3.39 -11.62 11.84
N ARG A 249 2.52 -12.15 12.73
CA ARG A 249 2.80 -13.38 13.47
C ARG A 249 2.99 -14.59 12.56
N GLN A 250 2.20 -14.70 11.49
CA GLN A 250 2.37 -15.77 10.51
C GLN A 250 3.71 -15.65 9.78
N SER A 251 4.09 -14.44 9.36
CA SER A 251 5.41 -14.17 8.74
C SER A 251 6.55 -14.53 9.69
N LEU A 252 6.46 -14.13 10.97
CA LEU A 252 7.46 -14.45 11.99
C LEU A 252 7.57 -15.96 12.21
N SER A 253 6.46 -16.68 12.37
CA SER A 253 6.46 -18.13 12.56
C SER A 253 7.20 -18.84 11.43
N LYS A 254 6.91 -18.49 10.17
CA LYS A 254 7.56 -19.09 8.99
C LYS A 254 9.08 -18.87 8.99
N VAL A 255 9.53 -17.67 9.38
CA VAL A 255 10.95 -17.34 9.47
C VAL A 255 11.64 -18.07 10.62
N GLU A 256 10.99 -18.18 11.78
CA GLU A 256 11.52 -18.93 12.92
C GLU A 256 11.61 -20.43 12.63
N ASP A 257 10.61 -21.01 11.95
CA ASP A 257 10.60 -22.40 11.52
C ASP A 257 11.73 -22.69 10.52
N ALA A 258 12.00 -21.76 9.60
CA ALA A 258 13.14 -21.85 8.69
C ALA A 258 14.47 -21.85 9.45
N CYS A 259 14.66 -20.91 10.38
CA CYS A 259 15.87 -20.82 11.20
C CYS A 259 16.07 -22.06 12.09
N TYR A 260 15.00 -22.57 12.68
CA TYR A 260 15.00 -23.81 13.45
C TYR A 260 15.47 -24.99 12.60
N THR A 261 14.89 -25.14 11.41
CA THR A 261 15.24 -26.22 10.48
C THR A 261 16.71 -26.16 10.05
N LEU A 262 17.21 -24.95 9.74
CA LEU A 262 18.63 -24.72 9.43
C LEU A 262 19.52 -25.11 10.60
N LYS A 263 19.15 -24.74 11.82
CA LYS A 263 19.97 -24.99 13.01
C LYS A 263 20.06 -26.49 13.32
N VAL A 264 18.95 -27.21 13.26
CA VAL A 264 18.91 -28.66 13.51
C VAL A 264 19.73 -29.38 12.45
N ARG A 265 19.42 -29.19 11.16
CA ARG A 265 20.11 -29.88 10.07
C ARG A 265 21.59 -29.52 9.99
N GLY A 266 21.91 -28.24 10.18
CA GLY A 266 23.30 -27.76 10.19
C GLY A 266 24.14 -28.27 11.36
N SER A 267 23.50 -28.85 12.38
CA SER A 267 24.18 -29.52 13.49
C SER A 267 24.30 -31.04 13.28
N GLU A 268 23.58 -31.62 12.32
CA GLU A 268 23.54 -33.06 12.03
C GLU A 268 24.35 -33.46 10.78
N ILE A 269 24.38 -32.61 9.75
CA ILE A 269 24.96 -32.92 8.44
C ILE A 269 26.12 -31.95 8.13
N PRO A 270 27.26 -32.43 7.59
CA PRO A 270 28.36 -31.56 7.18
C PRO A 270 27.90 -30.45 6.24
N LYS A 271 28.36 -29.21 6.46
CA LYS A 271 27.86 -27.99 5.79
C LYS A 271 27.73 -28.08 4.26
N HIS A 272 28.58 -28.88 3.59
CA HIS A 272 28.57 -29.04 2.13
C HIS A 272 27.40 -29.90 1.59
N MET A 273 26.75 -30.73 2.42
CA MET A 273 25.61 -31.56 1.99
C MET A 273 24.24 -30.97 2.37
N LEU A 274 24.21 -29.80 3.03
CA LEU A 274 22.96 -29.17 3.47
C LEU A 274 22.18 -28.56 2.31
N ALA A 275 22.87 -27.90 1.38
CA ALA A 275 22.26 -27.22 0.23
C ALA A 275 21.45 -28.19 -0.65
N ASP A 276 21.93 -29.44 -0.81
CA ASP A 276 21.26 -30.47 -1.60
C ASP A 276 19.95 -30.96 -0.93
N VAL A 277 19.93 -31.06 0.40
CA VAL A 277 18.75 -31.50 1.17
C VAL A 277 17.63 -30.44 1.15
N PHE A 278 17.98 -29.16 1.10
CA PHE A 278 17.00 -28.07 0.98
C PHE A 278 16.47 -27.93 -0.46
N SER A 279 17.34 -28.00 -1.47
CA SER A 279 16.94 -28.03 -2.89
C SER A 279 15.96 -29.16 -3.20
N SER A 280 16.20 -30.35 -2.63
CA SER A 280 15.35 -31.54 -2.79
C SER A 280 13.97 -31.40 -2.16
N ARG A 281 13.81 -30.55 -1.12
CA ARG A 281 12.53 -30.37 -0.42
C ARG A 281 11.70 -29.27 -1.04
N THR A 282 12.32 -28.18 -1.52
CA THR A 282 11.61 -27.13 -2.28
C THR A 282 10.91 -27.73 -3.51
N SER A 283 11.56 -28.66 -4.23
CA SER A 283 10.94 -29.38 -5.35
C SER A 283 9.78 -30.30 -4.96
N MET A 284 9.70 -30.75 -3.70
CA MET A 284 8.59 -31.58 -3.22
C MET A 284 7.42 -30.77 -2.69
N ILE A 285 7.68 -29.58 -2.14
CA ILE A 285 6.62 -28.68 -1.66
C ILE A 285 5.86 -28.04 -2.84
N ASP A 286 6.56 -27.69 -3.93
CA ASP A 286 5.92 -27.17 -5.15
C ASP A 286 5.04 -28.21 -5.89
N GLN A 287 5.25 -29.51 -5.67
CA GLN A 287 4.41 -30.56 -6.26
C GLN A 287 3.09 -30.78 -5.51
N ASP A 288 3.03 -30.41 -4.23
CA ASP A 288 1.86 -30.67 -3.37
C ASP A 288 0.83 -29.53 -3.42
N GLU A 289 1.24 -28.30 -3.80
CA GLU A 289 0.30 -27.17 -4.04
C GLU A 289 -0.39 -27.22 -5.42
N GLY A 290 0.00 -28.16 -6.30
CA GLY A 290 -0.60 -28.36 -7.62
C GLY A 290 -1.79 -29.33 -7.66
N VAL A 291 -2.14 -29.94 -6.52
CA VAL A 291 -3.24 -30.93 -6.44
C VAL A 291 -4.13 -30.62 -5.23
N ALA A 292 -4.88 -29.53 -5.31
CA ALA A 292 -6.09 -29.30 -4.51
C ALA A 292 -7.09 -28.44 -5.28
#